data_AF-A0A0G3CIL6-F1
#
_entry.id   AF-A0A0G3CIL6-F1
#
_cell.length_a   1.000
_cell.length_b   1.000
_cell.length_c   1.000
_cell.angle_alpha   90.00
_cell.angle_beta   90.00
_cell.angle_gamma   90.00
#
_symmetry.space_group_name_H-M   'P 1'
#
loop_
_entity.id
_entity.type
_entity.pdbx_description
1 polymer ?
#
loop_
_entity_poly.entity_id
_entity_poly.type
_entity_poly.pdbx_seq_one_letter_code
_entity_poly.pdbx_strand_id
1 'polypeptide(L)'
;MLGKDHVSITLGTVFPFTIPLIFSENSHPVYAFCLLASTVIGSLIPDADSDEKPKLHYDFKIIYDIMVPLHKLIVFSFSFFNLKEKMNLQYVVEEQHRGIMHSPIGVFISSFVLTLLTAIIGCFIFHGINATLIGFLFLGLISGQFLHLLEDSCTISGINWLFPFGTCELKGSIYTGNKIEGKKDIRLFLYRVSLLFASAILLILYSLEAIDVNGSGIYLLIFAVVALIWGLIFLTAKTDNDNLWIQDAKKVRELERAVDRVGKQDDVRKRRNIGK
;
A
#
# COMPACT_ATOMS: atom_id res chain seq x y z
N MET A 1 -6.85 5.12 -7.00
CA MET A 1 -6.29 4.29 -8.10
C MET A 1 -7.06 2.94 -8.08
N LEU A 2 -6.75 1.87 -8.82
CA LEU A 2 -7.43 0.58 -8.54
C LEU A 2 -6.75 -0.12 -7.36
N GLY A 3 -7.52 -0.81 -6.50
CA GLY A 3 -6.95 -1.54 -5.35
C GLY A 3 -5.81 -2.51 -5.70
N LYS A 4 -5.80 -3.09 -6.92
CA LYS A 4 -4.69 -3.94 -7.36
C LYS A 4 -3.38 -3.17 -7.58
N ASP A 5 -3.48 -1.93 -8.03
CA ASP A 5 -2.34 -1.08 -8.32
C ASP A 5 -1.76 -0.62 -6.97
N HIS A 6 -2.64 -0.23 -6.04
CA HIS A 6 -2.29 0.09 -4.65
C HIS A 6 -1.48 -1.03 -3.98
N VAL A 7 -2.03 -2.24 -3.94
CA VAL A 7 -1.35 -3.41 -3.38
C VAL A 7 0.02 -3.64 -4.04
N SER A 8 0.12 -3.50 -5.36
CA SER A 8 1.34 -3.82 -6.09
C SER A 8 2.47 -2.81 -5.90
N ILE A 9 2.15 -1.51 -5.86
CA ILE A 9 3.13 -0.43 -5.65
C ILE A 9 3.55 -0.41 -4.19
N THR A 10 2.59 -0.54 -3.28
CA THR A 10 2.86 -0.64 -1.84
C THR A 10 3.75 -1.85 -1.52
N LEU A 11 3.44 -3.05 -2.04
CA LEU A 11 4.30 -4.22 -1.84
C LEU A 11 5.70 -4.02 -2.42
N GLY A 12 5.81 -3.47 -3.64
CA GLY A 12 7.10 -3.15 -4.23
C GLY A 12 7.93 -2.17 -3.37
N THR A 13 7.27 -1.27 -2.64
CA THR A 13 7.93 -0.32 -1.74
C THR A 13 8.43 -0.97 -0.45
N VAL A 14 7.63 -1.86 0.15
CA VAL A 14 7.93 -2.43 1.47
C VAL A 14 8.80 -3.68 1.38
N PHE A 15 8.74 -4.43 0.28
CA PHE A 15 9.46 -5.70 0.12
C PHE A 15 10.98 -5.59 0.34
N PRO A 16 11.71 -4.56 -0.15
CA PRO A 16 13.13 -4.36 0.15
C PRO A 16 13.46 -4.39 1.64
N PHE A 17 12.61 -3.77 2.48
CA PHE A 17 12.82 -3.69 3.93
C PHE A 17 12.63 -5.04 4.63
N THR A 18 11.99 -6.01 3.97
CA THR A 18 11.82 -7.36 4.52
C THR A 18 13.01 -8.28 4.23
N ILE A 19 13.88 -7.91 3.29
CA ILE A 19 15.03 -8.73 2.90
C ILE A 19 15.98 -8.97 4.09
N PRO A 20 16.44 -7.93 4.83
CA PRO A 20 17.26 -8.17 6.03
C PRO A 20 16.51 -8.97 7.11
N LEU A 21 15.20 -8.79 7.27
CA LEU A 21 14.41 -9.58 8.23
C LEU A 21 14.36 -11.07 7.88
N ILE A 22 14.45 -11.43 6.61
CA ILE A 22 14.37 -12.82 6.14
C ILE A 22 15.76 -13.47 6.11
N PHE A 23 16.78 -12.73 5.69
CA PHE A 23 18.09 -13.31 5.33
C PHE A 23 19.24 -12.96 6.27
N SER A 24 19.04 -12.08 7.27
CA SER A 24 20.06 -11.83 8.30
C SER A 24 20.32 -13.05 9.18
N GLU A 25 21.46 -13.04 9.88
CA GLU A 25 21.83 -14.08 10.87
C GLU A 25 20.77 -14.20 11.97
N ASN A 26 20.16 -13.09 12.37
CA ASN A 26 19.02 -13.04 13.29
C ASN A 26 17.69 -13.02 12.53
N SER A 27 17.53 -13.95 11.58
CA SER A 27 16.33 -13.99 10.73
C SER A 27 15.04 -14.11 11.55
N HIS A 28 14.07 -13.28 11.18
CA HIS A 28 12.73 -13.25 11.76
C HIS A 28 11.67 -13.25 10.65
N PRO A 29 11.56 -14.33 9.86
CA PRO A 29 10.64 -14.39 8.72
C PRO A 29 9.17 -14.20 9.10
N VAL A 30 8.78 -14.52 10.35
CA VAL A 30 7.44 -14.26 10.87
C VAL A 30 7.13 -12.76 10.93
N TYR A 31 8.08 -11.93 11.32
CA TYR A 31 7.91 -10.47 11.35
C TYR A 31 7.85 -9.89 9.93
N ALA A 32 8.69 -10.39 9.02
CA ALA A 32 8.62 -10.04 7.60
C ALA A 32 7.24 -10.38 7.00
N PHE A 33 6.74 -11.59 7.25
CA PHE A 33 5.42 -12.02 6.80
C PHE A 33 4.31 -11.15 7.39
N CYS A 34 4.35 -10.89 8.70
CA CYS A 34 3.39 -10.03 9.38
C CYS A 34 3.38 -8.63 8.78
N LEU A 35 4.56 -8.04 8.56
CA LEU A 35 4.72 -6.73 7.95
C LEU A 35 4.14 -6.69 6.52
N LEU A 36 4.44 -7.67 5.67
CA LEU A 36 3.91 -7.72 4.29
C LEU A 36 2.40 -7.91 4.28
N ALA A 37 1.87 -8.87 5.05
CA ALA A 37 0.44 -9.16 5.08
C ALA A 37 -0.37 -7.96 5.59
N SER A 38 0.07 -7.35 6.70
CA SER A 38 -0.57 -6.16 7.25
C SER A 38 -0.44 -4.94 6.35
N THR A 39 0.68 -4.80 5.62
CA THR A 39 0.86 -3.76 4.60
C THR A 39 -0.13 -3.90 3.44
N VAL A 40 -0.35 -5.12 2.94
CA VAL A 40 -1.35 -5.39 1.89
C VAL A 40 -2.74 -5.00 2.35
N ILE A 41 -3.13 -5.44 3.56
CA ILE A 41 -4.42 -5.09 4.15
C ILE A 41 -4.51 -3.57 4.31
N GLY A 42 -3.48 -2.94 4.88
CA GLY A 42 -3.37 -1.49 5.06
C GLY A 42 -3.60 -0.71 3.76
N SER A 43 -2.96 -1.13 2.66
CA SER A 43 -3.10 -0.45 1.35
C SER A 43 -4.52 -0.44 0.78
N LEU A 44 -5.41 -1.28 1.31
CA LEU A 44 -6.79 -1.43 0.86
C LEU A 44 -7.82 -0.85 1.83
N ILE A 45 -7.42 -0.53 3.07
CA ILE A 45 -8.32 0.02 4.10
C ILE A 45 -8.93 1.37 3.70
N PRO A 46 -8.20 2.35 3.12
CA PRO A 46 -8.77 3.66 2.82
C PRO A 46 -9.97 3.56 1.87
N ASP A 47 -9.89 2.65 0.89
CA ASP A 47 -10.96 2.37 -0.07
C ASP A 47 -12.21 1.71 0.55
N ALA A 48 -12.22 1.37 1.84
CA ALA A 48 -13.43 0.87 2.50
C ALA A 48 -14.58 1.90 2.53
N ASP A 49 -14.27 3.18 2.28
CA ASP A 49 -15.24 4.27 2.14
C ASP A 49 -15.77 4.46 0.69
N SER A 50 -15.34 3.64 -0.26
CA SER A 50 -15.76 3.71 -1.66
C SER A 50 -17.21 3.26 -1.85
N ASP A 51 -17.96 3.98 -2.68
CA ASP A 51 -19.33 3.63 -3.07
C ASP A 51 -19.42 2.29 -3.81
N GLU A 52 -18.41 2.00 -4.63
CA GLU A 52 -18.26 0.70 -5.28
C GLU A 52 -17.56 -0.29 -4.36
N LYS A 53 -17.89 -1.58 -4.48
CA LYS A 53 -17.24 -2.66 -3.72
C LYS A 53 -15.73 -2.66 -4.00
N PRO A 54 -14.89 -2.26 -3.02
CA PRO A 54 -13.46 -2.12 -3.25
C PRO A 54 -12.80 -3.50 -3.30
N LYS A 55 -11.53 -3.54 -3.70
CA LYS A 55 -10.75 -4.79 -3.69
C LYS A 55 -10.70 -5.42 -2.29
N LEU A 56 -10.70 -4.60 -1.23
CA LEU A 56 -10.81 -5.07 0.15
C LEU A 56 -12.02 -5.98 0.38
N HIS A 57 -13.17 -5.67 -0.23
CA HIS A 57 -14.39 -6.49 -0.10
C HIS A 57 -14.21 -7.90 -0.68
N TYR A 58 -13.52 -8.01 -1.82
CA TYR A 58 -13.35 -9.28 -2.53
C TYR A 58 -12.27 -10.15 -1.91
N ASP A 59 -11.13 -9.55 -1.54
CA ASP A 59 -9.95 -10.30 -1.07
C ASP A 59 -9.96 -10.48 0.46
N PHE A 60 -10.54 -9.54 1.22
CA PHE A 60 -10.51 -9.50 2.68
C PHE A 60 -11.87 -9.10 3.27
N LYS A 61 -12.94 -9.80 2.87
CA LYS A 61 -14.32 -9.49 3.25
C LYS A 61 -14.52 -9.22 4.75
N ILE A 62 -13.93 -10.04 5.62
CA ILE A 62 -14.05 -9.86 7.08
C ILE A 62 -13.48 -8.49 7.51
N ILE A 63 -12.31 -8.10 6.97
CA ILE A 63 -11.72 -6.80 7.28
C ILE A 63 -12.60 -5.68 6.74
N TYR A 64 -13.11 -5.80 5.51
CA TYR A 64 -14.06 -4.84 4.94
C TYR A 64 -15.31 -4.68 5.83
N ASP A 65 -15.90 -5.79 6.27
CA ASP A 65 -17.10 -5.80 7.13
C ASP A 65 -16.83 -5.19 8.52
N ILE A 66 -15.57 -5.14 8.97
CA ILE A 66 -15.14 -4.40 10.18
C ILE A 66 -14.86 -2.92 9.87
N MET A 67 -14.30 -2.60 8.70
CA MET A 67 -13.92 -1.24 8.33
C MET A 67 -15.14 -0.35 8.04
N VAL A 68 -16.21 -0.89 7.42
CA VAL A 68 -17.44 -0.12 7.18
C VAL A 68 -18.03 0.43 8.49
N PRO A 69 -18.33 -0.38 9.53
CA PRO A 69 -18.83 0.15 10.79
C PRO A 69 -17.79 1.01 11.51
N LEU A 70 -16.49 0.73 11.37
CA LEU A 70 -15.44 1.59 11.93
C LEU A 70 -15.47 2.99 11.31
N HIS A 71 -15.58 3.10 9.99
CA HIS A 71 -15.70 4.39 9.31
C HIS A 71 -16.93 5.15 9.82
N LYS A 72 -18.08 4.48 9.92
CA LYS A 72 -19.31 5.07 10.48
C LYS A 72 -19.13 5.51 11.92
N LEU A 73 -18.42 4.73 12.74
CA LEU A 73 -18.12 5.07 14.13
C LEU A 73 -17.22 6.31 14.22
N ILE A 74 -16.22 6.44 13.32
CA ILE A 74 -15.37 7.63 13.25
C ILE A 74 -16.23 8.85 12.90
N VAL A 75 -17.00 8.79 11.81
CA VAL A 75 -17.90 9.89 11.40
C VAL A 75 -18.88 10.25 12.52
N PHE A 76 -19.52 9.25 13.13
CA PHE A 76 -20.41 9.44 14.26
C PHE A 76 -19.71 10.12 15.43
N SER A 77 -18.47 9.72 15.77
CA SER A 77 -17.73 10.31 16.88
C SER A 77 -17.43 11.79 16.63
N PHE A 78 -17.06 12.16 15.40
CA PHE A 78 -16.83 13.55 15.04
C PHE A 78 -18.10 14.41 15.17
N SER A 79 -19.25 13.85 14.79
CA SER A 79 -20.55 14.50 14.90
C SER A 79 -21.03 14.57 16.36
N PHE A 80 -21.13 13.42 17.05
CA PHE A 80 -21.65 13.28 18.40
C PHE A 80 -20.91 14.13 19.44
N PHE A 81 -19.57 14.23 19.33
CA PHE A 81 -18.78 15.04 20.25
C PHE A 81 -18.69 16.52 19.85
N ASN A 82 -19.36 16.96 18.77
CA ASN A 82 -19.25 18.29 18.17
C ASN A 82 -17.77 18.69 17.95
N LEU A 83 -16.97 17.75 17.42
CA LEU A 83 -15.52 17.98 17.25
C LEU A 83 -15.24 19.11 16.27
N LYS A 84 -16.14 19.38 15.32
CA LYS A 84 -16.04 20.54 14.43
C LYS A 84 -15.84 21.84 15.21
N GLU A 85 -16.68 22.10 16.19
CA GLU A 85 -16.61 23.32 17.00
C GLU A 85 -15.46 23.25 18.00
N LYS A 86 -15.32 22.12 18.72
CA LYS A 86 -14.32 21.97 19.78
C LYS A 86 -12.88 21.99 19.28
N MET A 87 -12.64 21.49 18.08
CA MET A 87 -11.31 21.40 17.47
C MET A 87 -11.12 22.40 16.32
N ASN A 88 -12.08 23.29 16.09
CA ASN A 88 -12.08 24.29 15.02
C ASN A 88 -11.76 23.67 13.64
N LEU A 89 -12.48 22.59 13.30
CA LEU A 89 -12.27 21.88 12.03
C LEU A 89 -12.78 22.72 10.86
N GLN A 90 -12.00 22.77 9.77
CA GLN A 90 -12.41 23.47 8.55
C GLN A 90 -13.52 22.71 7.81
N TYR A 91 -13.54 21.38 7.91
CA TYR A 91 -14.51 20.51 7.25
C TYR A 91 -15.38 19.75 8.26
N VAL A 92 -16.65 19.54 7.88
CA VAL A 92 -17.50 18.54 8.52
C VAL A 92 -17.01 17.15 8.08
N VAL A 93 -16.87 16.24 9.03
CA VAL A 93 -16.57 14.84 8.71
C VAL A 93 -17.88 14.13 8.42
N GLU A 94 -18.05 13.67 7.18
CA GLU A 94 -19.24 12.97 6.68
C GLU A 94 -18.83 11.65 6.03
N GLU A 95 -19.81 10.77 5.77
CA GLU A 95 -19.60 9.55 4.99
C GLU A 95 -19.41 9.93 3.51
N GLN A 96 -18.16 10.15 3.11
CA GLN A 96 -17.79 10.44 1.73
C GLN A 96 -16.49 9.74 1.35
N HIS A 97 -16.39 9.28 0.10
CA HIS A 97 -15.15 8.77 -0.44
C HIS A 97 -14.08 9.86 -0.45
N ARG A 98 -12.86 9.53 -0.02
CA ARG A 98 -11.74 10.50 0.16
C ARG A 98 -11.96 11.51 1.28
N GLY A 99 -12.77 11.15 2.26
CA GLY A 99 -12.95 11.89 3.50
C GLY A 99 -11.88 11.52 4.54
N ILE A 100 -12.34 11.24 5.76
CA ILE A 100 -11.44 11.00 6.91
C ILE A 100 -10.49 9.81 6.69
N MET A 101 -10.94 8.76 6.00
CA MET A 101 -10.14 7.57 5.72
C MET A 101 -8.94 7.83 4.80
N HIS A 102 -8.95 8.94 4.05
CA HIS A 102 -7.88 9.38 3.16
C HIS A 102 -7.09 10.56 3.75
N SER A 103 -6.99 10.62 5.09
CA SER A 103 -6.22 11.63 5.82
C SER A 103 -5.23 10.98 6.80
N PRO A 104 -4.11 11.64 7.16
CA PRO A 104 -3.16 11.11 8.12
C PRO A 104 -3.79 10.76 9.47
N ILE A 105 -4.75 11.55 9.93
CA ILE A 105 -5.46 11.28 11.19
C ILE A 105 -6.34 10.02 11.07
N GLY A 106 -7.04 9.84 9.95
CA GLY A 106 -7.82 8.63 9.70
C GLY A 106 -6.95 7.39 9.60
N VAL A 107 -5.82 7.47 8.87
CA VAL A 107 -4.81 6.41 8.77
C VAL A 107 -4.30 5.99 10.15
N PHE A 108 -4.02 6.96 11.02
CA PHE A 108 -3.55 6.66 12.38
C PHE A 108 -4.64 5.97 13.21
N ILE A 109 -5.86 6.51 13.21
CA ILE A 109 -6.99 5.96 13.98
C ILE A 109 -7.33 4.54 13.52
N SER A 110 -7.49 4.32 12.22
CA SER A 110 -7.85 3.01 11.66
C SER A 110 -6.76 1.96 11.93
N SER A 111 -5.48 2.32 11.77
CA SER A 111 -4.35 1.45 12.07
C SER A 111 -4.31 1.08 13.55
N PHE A 112 -4.52 2.06 14.43
CA PHE A 112 -4.52 1.85 15.88
C PHE A 112 -5.66 0.94 16.31
N VAL A 113 -6.89 1.23 15.89
CA VAL A 113 -8.08 0.44 16.25
C VAL A 113 -7.97 -1.00 15.74
N LEU A 114 -7.54 -1.19 14.49
CA LEU A 114 -7.44 -2.53 13.92
C LEU A 114 -6.31 -3.35 14.57
N THR A 115 -5.19 -2.70 14.91
CA THR A 115 -4.11 -3.30 15.69
C THR A 115 -4.62 -3.72 17.07
N LEU A 116 -5.32 -2.83 17.77
CA LEU A 116 -5.86 -3.11 19.11
C LEU A 116 -6.86 -4.28 19.07
N LEU A 117 -7.79 -4.29 18.12
CA LEU A 117 -8.74 -5.39 17.94
C LEU A 117 -8.02 -6.72 17.69
N THR A 118 -7.04 -6.72 16.79
CA THR A 118 -6.27 -7.93 16.46
C THR A 118 -5.43 -8.40 17.64
N ALA A 119 -4.83 -7.48 18.40
CA ALA A 119 -4.07 -7.80 19.61
C ALA A 119 -4.97 -8.40 20.69
N ILE A 120 -6.17 -7.83 20.92
CA ILE A 120 -7.15 -8.36 21.88
C ILE A 120 -7.58 -9.77 21.47
N ILE A 121 -8.01 -9.96 20.23
CA ILE A 121 -8.42 -11.27 19.70
C ILE A 121 -7.27 -12.28 19.81
N GLY A 122 -6.06 -11.87 19.43
CA GLY A 122 -4.89 -12.72 19.51
C GLY A 122 -4.53 -13.09 20.95
N CYS A 123 -4.62 -12.16 21.91
CA CYS A 123 -4.45 -12.47 23.33
C CYS A 123 -5.49 -13.46 23.85
N PHE A 124 -6.75 -13.37 23.42
CA PHE A 124 -7.78 -14.33 23.80
C PHE A 124 -7.56 -15.73 23.20
N ILE A 125 -7.12 -15.81 21.94
CA ILE A 125 -6.92 -17.10 21.25
C ILE A 125 -5.62 -17.78 21.72
N PHE A 126 -4.52 -17.02 21.76
CA PHE A 126 -3.17 -17.54 21.98
C PHE A 126 -2.68 -17.37 23.43
N HIS A 127 -3.50 -16.82 24.32
CA HIS A 127 -3.17 -16.56 25.73
C HIS A 127 -1.95 -15.65 25.91
N GLY A 128 -1.67 -14.81 24.92
CA GLY A 128 -0.55 -13.91 24.86
C GLY A 128 -0.13 -13.66 23.42
N ILE A 129 0.41 -12.48 23.14
CA ILE A 129 0.98 -12.14 21.84
C ILE A 129 2.29 -11.38 22.07
N ASN A 130 3.25 -11.62 21.19
CA ASN A 130 4.53 -10.93 21.24
C ASN A 130 4.35 -9.43 20.90
N ALA A 131 4.81 -8.55 21.78
CA ALA A 131 4.74 -7.09 21.58
C ALA A 131 5.45 -6.62 20.31
N THR A 132 6.55 -7.25 19.91
CA THR A 132 7.24 -7.01 18.65
C THR A 132 6.34 -7.34 17.46
N LEU A 133 5.57 -8.43 17.53
CA LEU A 133 4.63 -8.80 16.48
C LEU A 133 3.47 -7.78 16.36
N ILE A 134 2.96 -7.27 17.49
CA ILE A 134 2.00 -6.15 17.49
C ILE A 134 2.62 -4.92 16.82
N GLY A 135 3.89 -4.61 17.13
CA GLY A 135 4.61 -3.51 16.53
C GLY A 135 4.71 -3.63 15.00
N PHE A 136 5.07 -4.81 14.49
CA PHE A 136 5.11 -5.07 13.04
C PHE A 136 3.73 -5.04 12.37
N LEU A 137 2.69 -5.52 13.06
CA LEU A 137 1.30 -5.41 12.59
C LEU A 137 0.89 -3.95 12.44
N PHE A 138 1.10 -3.12 13.47
CA PHE A 138 0.79 -1.69 13.42
C PHE A 138 1.60 -1.00 12.32
N LEU A 139 2.91 -1.29 12.25
CA LEU A 139 3.81 -0.71 11.27
C LEU A 139 3.39 -1.04 9.84
N GLY A 140 2.97 -2.28 9.56
CA GLY A 140 2.50 -2.62 8.22
C GLY A 140 1.14 -1.99 7.90
N LEU A 141 0.17 -2.02 8.83
CA LEU A 141 -1.13 -1.36 8.63
C LEU A 141 -0.97 0.13 8.32
N ILE A 142 -0.17 0.85 9.12
CA ILE A 142 0.04 2.28 8.94
C ILE A 142 0.85 2.58 7.68
N SER A 143 1.87 1.78 7.37
CA SER A 143 2.68 1.95 6.16
C SER A 143 1.87 1.71 4.89
N GLY A 144 1.04 0.66 4.87
CA GLY A 144 0.17 0.37 3.72
C GLY A 144 -0.84 1.48 3.47
N GLN A 145 -1.49 1.97 4.52
CA GLN A 145 -2.42 3.10 4.41
C GLN A 145 -1.71 4.39 4.00
N PHE A 146 -0.55 4.69 4.59
CA PHE A 146 0.22 5.88 4.22
C PHE A 146 0.68 5.82 2.76
N LEU A 147 1.14 4.67 2.28
CA LEU A 147 1.51 4.47 0.88
C LEU A 147 0.31 4.63 -0.05
N HIS A 148 -0.87 4.13 0.33
CA HIS A 148 -2.11 4.40 -0.40
C HIS A 148 -2.33 5.92 -0.59
N LEU A 149 -2.16 6.73 0.45
CA LEU A 149 -2.29 8.19 0.37
C LEU A 149 -1.25 8.82 -0.58
N LEU A 150 0.01 8.37 -0.54
CA LEU A 150 1.06 8.82 -1.46
C LEU A 150 0.75 8.45 -2.91
N GLU A 151 0.24 7.24 -3.14
CA GLU A 151 -0.16 6.74 -4.46
C GLU A 151 -1.32 7.58 -5.02
N ASP A 152 -2.34 7.86 -4.22
CA ASP A 152 -3.50 8.63 -4.65
C ASP A 152 -3.17 10.13 -4.83
N SER A 153 -2.16 10.65 -4.12
CA SER A 153 -1.57 11.98 -4.37
C SER A 153 -0.93 12.11 -5.75
N CYS A 154 -0.54 11.01 -6.39
CA CYS A 154 0.04 11.02 -7.74
C CYS A 154 -1.04 11.06 -8.84
N THR A 155 -2.32 10.91 -8.50
CA THR A 155 -3.43 10.84 -9.45
C THR A 155 -4.05 12.20 -9.71
N ILE A 156 -4.80 12.33 -10.81
CA ILE A 156 -5.57 13.54 -11.12
C ILE A 156 -6.61 13.89 -10.05
N SER A 157 -7.08 12.90 -9.30
CA SER A 157 -8.10 13.08 -8.27
C SER A 157 -7.51 13.56 -6.95
N GLY A 158 -6.24 13.25 -6.67
CA GLY A 158 -5.51 13.72 -5.49
C GLY A 158 -6.14 13.34 -4.15
N ILE A 159 -5.54 13.87 -3.08
CA ILE A 159 -6.08 13.78 -1.70
C ILE A 159 -5.84 15.08 -0.94
N ASN A 160 -6.67 15.35 0.07
CA ASN A 160 -6.46 16.43 1.01
C ASN A 160 -5.74 15.90 2.27
N TRP A 161 -4.43 16.14 2.35
CA TRP A 161 -3.59 15.68 3.45
C TRP A 161 -3.93 16.31 4.81
N LEU A 162 -4.56 17.48 4.83
CA LEU A 162 -4.94 18.16 6.07
C LEU A 162 -6.39 17.96 6.45
N PHE A 163 -7.16 17.13 5.73
CA PHE A 163 -8.54 16.85 6.11
C PHE A 163 -8.58 16.24 7.53
N PRO A 164 -9.49 16.67 8.43
CA PRO A 164 -10.51 17.72 8.29
C PRO A 164 -10.09 19.12 8.77
N PHE A 165 -8.83 19.30 9.17
CA PHE A 165 -8.29 20.53 9.77
C PHE A 165 -7.95 21.63 8.77
N GLY A 166 -7.74 21.28 7.50
CA GLY A 166 -7.16 22.18 6.53
C GLY A 166 -7.42 21.78 5.09
N THR A 167 -6.99 22.65 4.19
CA THR A 167 -6.86 22.39 2.75
C THR A 167 -5.39 22.24 2.38
N CYS A 168 -4.95 21.01 2.15
CA CYS A 168 -3.68 20.72 1.49
C CYS A 168 -3.93 19.62 0.46
N GLU A 169 -4.46 20.03 -0.70
CA GLU A 169 -4.72 19.12 -1.80
C GLU A 169 -3.42 18.83 -2.55
N LEU A 170 -2.99 17.57 -2.53
CA LEU A 170 -1.88 17.10 -3.34
C LEU A 170 -2.43 16.21 -4.46
N LYS A 171 -2.15 16.59 -5.70
CA LYS A 171 -2.55 15.86 -6.90
C LYS A 171 -1.42 15.79 -7.92
N GLY A 172 -1.48 14.77 -8.75
CA GLY A 172 -0.63 14.59 -9.91
C GLY A 172 -1.45 14.57 -11.21
N SER A 173 -0.90 13.94 -12.23
CA SER A 173 -1.44 13.87 -13.59
C SER A 173 -1.76 12.43 -14.03
N ILE A 174 -1.69 11.46 -13.12
CA ILE A 174 -1.92 10.05 -13.48
C ILE A 174 -3.41 9.77 -13.65
N TYR A 175 -3.76 9.24 -14.82
CA TYR A 175 -5.10 8.77 -15.11
C TYR A 175 -5.27 7.33 -14.62
N THR A 176 -6.29 7.10 -13.79
CA THR A 176 -6.57 5.79 -13.19
C THR A 176 -7.79 5.12 -13.82
N GLY A 177 -7.84 3.79 -13.76
CA GLY A 177 -8.97 3.01 -14.30
C GLY A 177 -9.06 3.08 -15.82
N ASN A 178 -10.28 2.92 -16.35
CA ASN A 178 -10.55 3.04 -17.79
C ASN A 178 -11.14 4.41 -18.13
N LYS A 179 -10.67 5.48 -17.47
CA LYS A 179 -11.18 6.84 -17.68
C LYS A 179 -10.92 7.35 -19.11
N ILE A 180 -9.99 6.74 -19.85
CA ILE A 180 -9.72 7.03 -21.26
C ILE A 180 -10.05 5.79 -22.08
N GLU A 181 -10.99 5.92 -23.02
CA GLU A 181 -11.44 4.79 -23.83
C GLU A 181 -10.29 4.21 -24.66
N GLY A 182 -10.11 2.88 -24.58
CA GLY A 182 -9.06 2.16 -25.31
C GLY A 182 -7.63 2.43 -24.85
N LYS A 183 -7.40 3.34 -23.91
CA LYS A 183 -6.06 3.78 -23.48
C LYS A 183 -5.85 3.55 -21.98
N LYS A 184 -4.58 3.45 -21.58
CA LYS A 184 -4.17 3.28 -20.18
C LYS A 184 -2.88 4.03 -19.92
N ASP A 185 -2.78 4.63 -18.73
CA ASP A 185 -1.55 5.23 -18.24
C ASP A 185 -0.52 4.14 -17.88
N ILE A 186 0.62 4.14 -18.55
CA ILE A 186 1.68 3.13 -18.35
C ILE A 186 2.48 3.36 -17.07
N ARG A 187 2.44 4.57 -16.48
CA ARG A 187 3.27 4.94 -15.31
C ARG A 187 3.07 3.99 -14.14
N LEU A 188 1.82 3.61 -13.85
CA LEU A 188 1.49 2.65 -12.78
C LEU A 188 2.24 1.32 -12.93
N PHE A 189 2.30 0.80 -14.16
CA PHE A 189 3.06 -0.41 -14.46
C PHE A 189 4.56 -0.19 -14.28
N LEU A 190 5.10 0.93 -14.78
CA LEU A 190 6.53 1.25 -14.65
C LEU A 190 6.96 1.44 -13.20
N TYR A 191 6.14 2.07 -12.36
CA TYR A 191 6.43 2.27 -10.94
C TYR A 191 6.52 0.94 -10.21
N ARG A 192 5.51 0.06 -10.42
CA ARG A 192 5.50 -1.30 -9.90
C ARG A 192 6.77 -2.07 -10.30
N VAL A 193 7.12 -2.05 -11.59
CA VAL A 193 8.31 -2.75 -12.10
C VAL A 193 9.59 -2.17 -11.49
N SER A 194 9.72 -0.85 -11.40
CA SER A 194 10.92 -0.18 -10.86
C SER A 194 11.16 -0.54 -9.39
N LEU A 195 10.11 -0.53 -8.58
CA LEU A 195 10.16 -0.90 -7.16
C LEU A 195 10.51 -2.38 -6.96
N LEU A 196 9.88 -3.29 -7.72
CA LEU A 196 10.22 -4.71 -7.68
C LEU A 196 11.65 -4.98 -8.17
N PHE A 197 12.09 -4.25 -9.19
CA PHE A 197 13.44 -4.38 -9.72
C PHE A 197 14.51 -3.95 -8.70
N ALA A 198 14.25 -2.91 -7.90
CA ALA A 198 15.13 -2.53 -6.80
C ALA A 198 15.29 -3.65 -5.77
N SER A 199 14.20 -4.35 -5.45
CA SER A 199 14.24 -5.54 -4.58
C SER A 199 15.06 -6.67 -5.19
N ALA A 200 14.88 -6.93 -6.48
CA ALA A 200 15.62 -7.96 -7.20
C ALA A 200 17.12 -7.66 -7.24
N ILE A 201 17.50 -6.40 -7.51
CA ILE A 201 18.90 -5.96 -7.44
C ILE A 201 19.46 -6.20 -6.04
N LEU A 202 18.74 -5.83 -4.98
CA LEU A 202 19.20 -6.03 -3.61
C LEU A 202 19.46 -7.52 -3.32
N LEU A 203 18.55 -8.41 -3.73
CA LEU A 203 18.72 -9.85 -3.58
C LEU A 203 19.89 -10.40 -4.39
N ILE A 204 20.10 -9.92 -5.62
CA ILE A 204 21.24 -10.32 -6.45
C ILE A 204 22.54 -9.88 -5.81
N LEU A 205 22.64 -8.61 -5.38
CA LEU A 205 23.84 -8.09 -4.72
C LEU A 205 24.14 -8.84 -3.43
N TYR A 206 23.11 -9.18 -2.65
CA TYR A 206 23.27 -10.02 -1.45
C TYR A 206 23.78 -11.42 -1.80
N SER A 207 23.19 -12.06 -2.82
CA SER A 207 23.58 -13.41 -3.27
C SER A 207 25.00 -13.45 -3.86
N LEU A 208 25.50 -12.32 -4.35
CA LEU A 208 26.88 -12.15 -4.84
C LEU A 208 27.84 -11.70 -3.72
N GLU A 209 27.39 -11.65 -2.47
CA GLU A 209 28.16 -11.19 -1.30
C GLU A 209 28.70 -9.75 -1.46
N ALA A 210 28.10 -8.96 -2.36
CA ALA A 210 28.49 -7.57 -2.60
C ALA A 210 27.91 -6.60 -1.56
N ILE A 211 26.87 -7.03 -0.83
CA ILE A 211 26.29 -6.30 0.30
C ILE A 211 26.10 -7.25 1.48
N ASP A 212 26.29 -6.73 2.68
CA ASP A 212 25.98 -7.44 3.93
C ASP A 212 24.63 -6.96 4.47
N VAL A 213 23.66 -7.88 4.55
CA VAL A 213 22.32 -7.61 5.11
C VAL A 213 22.30 -7.52 6.63
N ASN A 214 23.38 -7.89 7.30
CA ASN A 214 23.57 -7.70 8.75
C ASN A 214 24.17 -6.32 9.07
N GLY A 215 24.72 -5.63 8.07
CA GLY A 215 25.31 -4.32 8.24
C GLY A 215 24.30 -3.28 8.74
N SER A 216 24.67 -2.51 9.77
CA SER A 216 23.79 -1.50 10.37
C SER A 216 23.31 -0.42 9.38
N GLY A 217 24.05 -0.20 8.29
CA GLY A 217 23.70 0.72 7.21
C GLY A 217 22.69 0.20 6.19
N ILE A 218 22.32 -1.09 6.21
CA ILE A 218 21.50 -1.68 5.14
C ILE A 218 20.11 -1.04 5.04
N TYR A 219 19.44 -0.79 6.16
CA TYR A 219 18.12 -0.16 6.18
C TYR A 219 18.17 1.29 5.69
N LEU A 220 19.25 2.02 5.96
CA LEU A 220 19.46 3.37 5.44
C LEU A 220 19.68 3.36 3.92
N LEU A 221 20.46 2.40 3.42
CA LEU A 221 20.66 2.21 1.98
C LEU A 221 19.35 1.87 1.27
N ILE A 222 18.58 0.92 1.82
CA ILE A 222 17.26 0.55 1.30
C ILE A 222 16.35 1.79 1.27
N PHE A 223 16.29 2.53 2.38
CA PHE A 223 15.49 3.75 2.48
C PHE A 223 15.92 4.77 1.42
N ALA A 224 17.21 5.01 1.23
CA ALA A 224 17.72 5.94 0.23
C ALA A 224 17.31 5.54 -1.20
N VAL A 225 17.46 4.27 -1.55
CA VAL A 225 17.07 3.76 -2.89
C VAL A 225 15.56 3.88 -3.09
N VAL A 226 14.76 3.47 -2.12
CA VAL A 226 13.29 3.55 -2.20
C VAL A 226 12.82 5.01 -2.26
N ALA A 227 13.42 5.90 -1.46
CA ALA A 227 13.13 7.33 -1.48
C ALA A 227 13.49 7.98 -2.82
N LEU A 228 14.60 7.58 -3.44
CA LEU A 228 14.96 8.03 -4.79
C LEU A 228 13.93 7.59 -5.84
N ILE A 229 13.47 6.33 -5.79
CA ILE A 229 12.42 5.83 -6.69
C ILE A 229 11.11 6.60 -6.48
N TRP A 230 10.71 6.83 -5.23
CA TRP A 230 9.54 7.65 -4.91
C TRP A 230 9.68 9.10 -5.36
N GLY A 231 10.87 9.70 -5.24
CA GLY A 231 11.15 11.02 -5.78
C GLY A 231 10.95 11.09 -7.30
N LEU A 232 11.40 10.06 -8.02
CA LEU A 232 11.14 9.93 -9.46
C LEU A 232 9.65 9.74 -9.75
N ILE A 233 8.94 8.89 -8.99
CA ILE A 233 7.49 8.70 -9.11
C ILE A 233 6.75 10.02 -8.97
N PHE A 234 7.07 10.83 -7.95
CA PHE A 234 6.45 12.13 -7.75
C PHE A 234 6.75 13.11 -8.89
N LEU A 235 8.00 13.11 -9.37
CA LEU A 235 8.40 13.95 -10.50
C LEU A 235 7.63 13.58 -11.79
N THR A 236 7.57 12.30 -12.12
CA THR A 236 6.86 11.82 -13.32
C THR A 236 5.34 11.88 -13.17
N ALA A 237 4.82 11.81 -11.94
CA ALA A 237 3.40 12.03 -11.65
C ALA A 237 3.00 13.50 -11.87
N LYS A 238 3.91 14.47 -11.72
CA LYS A 238 3.62 15.89 -12.02
C LYS A 238 3.86 16.27 -13.48
N THR A 239 4.54 15.42 -14.25
CA THR A 239 4.85 15.72 -15.65
C THR A 239 3.68 15.33 -16.54
N ASP A 240 3.01 16.34 -17.08
CA ASP A 240 1.88 16.15 -18.01
C ASP A 240 2.39 16.07 -19.46
N ASN A 241 2.53 14.84 -19.96
CA ASN A 241 2.88 14.57 -21.35
C ASN A 241 2.09 13.34 -21.83
N ASP A 242 0.85 13.58 -22.21
CA ASP A 242 -0.11 12.55 -22.60
C ASP A 242 0.41 11.61 -23.69
N ASN A 243 1.17 12.12 -24.65
CA ASN A 243 1.69 11.32 -25.76
C ASN A 243 2.72 10.27 -25.32
N LEU A 244 3.42 10.52 -24.20
CA LEU A 244 4.40 9.58 -23.65
C LEU A 244 3.72 8.53 -22.75
N TRP A 245 2.86 8.99 -21.85
CA TRP A 245 2.33 8.16 -20.76
C TRP A 245 1.08 7.39 -21.12
N ILE A 246 0.23 7.95 -21.98
CA ILE A 246 -1.04 7.33 -22.35
C ILE A 246 -0.82 6.42 -23.54
N GLN A 247 -0.87 5.12 -23.27
CA GLN A 247 -0.58 4.06 -24.23
C GLN A 247 -1.84 3.25 -24.54
N ASP A 248 -1.81 2.47 -25.63
CA ASP A 248 -2.88 1.53 -25.96
C ASP A 248 -3.08 0.52 -24.81
N ALA A 249 -4.32 0.39 -24.33
CA ALA A 249 -4.63 -0.43 -23.17
C ALA A 249 -4.39 -1.92 -23.40
N LYS A 250 -4.52 -2.41 -24.65
CA LYS A 250 -4.21 -3.81 -24.98
C LYS A 250 -2.71 -4.05 -24.87
N LYS A 251 -1.88 -3.15 -25.41
CA LYS A 251 -0.42 -3.22 -25.31
C LYS A 251 0.07 -3.20 -23.86
N VAL A 252 -0.46 -2.29 -23.03
CA VAL A 252 -0.10 -2.23 -21.60
C VAL A 252 -0.52 -3.52 -20.87
N ARG A 253 -1.72 -4.04 -21.14
CA ARG A 253 -2.18 -5.32 -20.55
C ARG A 253 -1.34 -6.52 -21.00
N GLU A 254 -0.82 -6.53 -22.23
CA GLU A 254 0.09 -7.56 -22.69
C GLU A 254 1.42 -7.54 -21.94
N LEU A 255 1.98 -6.35 -21.69
CA LEU A 255 3.17 -6.16 -20.86
C LEU A 255 2.93 -6.61 -19.41
N GLU A 256 1.81 -6.21 -18.80
CA GLU A 256 1.41 -6.66 -17.46
C GLU A 256 1.37 -8.19 -17.38
N ARG A 257 0.68 -8.83 -18.34
CA ARG A 257 0.58 -10.29 -18.42
C ARG A 257 1.92 -10.98 -18.71
N ALA A 258 2.86 -10.32 -19.37
CA ALA A 258 4.18 -10.87 -19.63
C ALA A 258 4.98 -10.94 -18.34
N VAL A 259 5.01 -9.85 -17.57
CA VAL A 259 5.65 -9.80 -16.25
C VAL A 259 5.01 -10.79 -15.29
N ASP A 260 3.67 -10.84 -15.23
CA ASP A 260 2.95 -11.77 -14.35
C ASP A 260 3.18 -13.26 -14.76
N ARG A 261 3.55 -13.51 -16.02
CA ARG A 261 3.85 -14.87 -16.53
C ARG A 261 5.27 -15.34 -16.20
N VAL A 262 6.22 -14.44 -15.96
CA VAL A 262 7.58 -14.81 -15.54
C VAL A 262 7.56 -15.66 -14.27
N GLY A 263 6.60 -15.43 -13.36
CA GLY A 263 6.38 -16.27 -12.17
C GLY A 263 5.58 -17.57 -12.39
N LYS A 264 4.85 -17.72 -13.51
CA LYS A 264 3.97 -18.87 -13.77
C LYS A 264 4.55 -19.93 -14.72
N GLN A 265 5.61 -19.62 -15.45
CA GLN A 265 6.23 -20.60 -16.36
C GLN A 265 6.89 -21.77 -15.60
N ASP A 266 7.32 -21.57 -14.36
CA ASP A 266 7.89 -22.63 -13.53
C ASP A 266 6.86 -23.64 -13.01
N ASP A 267 5.60 -23.23 -12.79
CA ASP A 267 4.51 -24.14 -12.37
C ASP A 267 4.13 -25.13 -13.48
N VAL A 268 4.16 -24.69 -14.75
CA VAL A 268 3.88 -25.55 -15.90
C VAL A 268 5.04 -26.52 -16.14
N ARG A 269 6.29 -26.10 -15.88
CA ARG A 269 7.49 -26.94 -16.02
C ARG A 269 7.58 -28.00 -14.90
N LYS A 270 7.25 -27.64 -13.65
CA LYS A 270 7.18 -28.60 -12.52
C LYS A 270 6.09 -29.66 -12.71
N ARG A 271 4.90 -29.29 -13.20
CA ARG A 271 3.82 -30.27 -13.48
C ARG A 271 4.17 -31.26 -14.59
N ARG A 272 5.04 -30.89 -15.54
CA ARG A 272 5.54 -31.81 -16.58
C ARG A 272 6.59 -32.80 -16.08
N ASN A 273 7.31 -32.49 -15.00
CA ASN A 273 8.37 -33.35 -14.46
C ASN A 273 7.91 -34.27 -13.31
N ILE A 274 6.75 -34.02 -12.70
CA ILE A 274 6.13 -34.92 -11.71
C ILE A 274 5.29 -36.03 -12.38
N GLY A 275 5.07 -35.92 -13.69
CA GLY A 275 4.39 -36.93 -14.51
C GLY A 275 5.32 -37.86 -15.29
N LYS A 276 6.58 -38.03 -14.85
CA LYS A 276 7.53 -39.02 -15.38
C LYS A 276 8.10 -39.86 -14.26
#